data_AF-Q976N4-F1
#
_entry.id   AF-Q976N4-F1
#
_cell.length_a   1.000
_cell.length_b   1.000
_cell.length_c   1.000
_cell.angle_alpha   90.00
_cell.angle_beta   90.00
_cell.angle_gamma   90.00
#
_symmetry.space_group_name_H-M   'P 1'
#
loop_
_entity.id
_entity.type
_entity.pdbx_description
1 polymer ?
#
loop_
_entity_poly.entity_id
_entity_poly.type
_entity_poly.pdbx_seq_one_letter_code
_entity_poly.pdbx_strand_id
1 'polypeptide(L)'
;MNEEIKGIGKLKIGALLLTLAGIIPLAGTLTNLSIFLGVLAESNHNVSQFDHKFVKVEPIVVDIAIGMMVSSAILGLISIIIFRSGFGALKKIDSRLGIGSIGAYLIFASIITYFISSSSQMIYYSYDNIIFLSSVFMLIIGGILIIIGFYRVGEKYRENLVSLGSILSIIFPLIGIAYLLVYLGLRSIEKKLRHEENKVTKVI
;
A
#
# COMPACT_ATOMS: atom_id res chain seq x y z
N MET A 1 -22.24 16.31 3.90
CA MET A 1 -21.08 17.01 3.33
C MET A 1 -19.82 16.87 4.19
N ASN A 2 -19.82 17.24 5.47
CA ASN A 2 -18.61 17.19 6.30
C ASN A 2 -17.98 15.77 6.44
N GLU A 3 -18.79 14.73 6.67
CA GLU A 3 -18.30 13.33 6.71
C GLU A 3 -17.78 12.81 5.35
N GLU A 4 -18.27 13.38 4.25
CA GLU A 4 -17.88 13.03 2.89
C GLU A 4 -16.48 13.56 2.57
N ILE A 5 -16.27 14.85 2.83
CA ILE A 5 -14.98 15.52 2.69
C ILE A 5 -13.94 14.84 3.59
N LYS A 6 -14.32 14.50 4.82
CA LYS A 6 -13.47 13.76 5.76
C LYS A 6 -13.12 12.35 5.24
N GLY A 7 -14.09 11.65 4.65
CA GLY A 7 -13.89 10.33 4.04
C GLY A 7 -12.90 10.38 2.87
N ILE A 8 -13.14 11.28 1.91
CA ILE A 8 -12.27 11.50 0.75
C ILE A 8 -10.88 11.97 1.20
N GLY A 9 -10.79 12.89 2.15
CA GLY A 9 -9.52 13.38 2.69
C GLY A 9 -8.68 12.27 3.32
N LYS A 10 -9.31 11.35 4.07
CA LYS A 10 -8.62 10.16 4.61
C LYS A 10 -8.16 9.24 3.49
N LEU A 11 -9.03 8.88 2.55
CA LEU A 11 -8.65 8.04 1.41
C LEU A 11 -7.49 8.63 0.62
N LYS A 12 -7.48 9.95 0.43
CA LYS A 12 -6.40 10.68 -0.23
C LYS A 12 -5.08 10.51 0.53
N ILE A 13 -5.07 10.76 1.84
CA ILE A 13 -3.86 10.60 2.67
C ILE A 13 -3.38 9.15 2.63
N GLY A 14 -4.28 8.18 2.78
CA GLY A 14 -3.91 6.76 2.69
C GLY A 14 -3.28 6.41 1.34
N ALA A 15 -3.81 6.94 0.23
CA ALA A 15 -3.28 6.68 -1.10
C ALA A 15 -1.88 7.27 -1.28
N LEU A 16 -1.64 8.46 -0.72
CA LEU A 16 -0.29 9.05 -0.67
C LEU A 16 0.68 8.19 0.14
N LEU A 17 0.28 7.74 1.33
CA LEU A 17 1.13 6.89 2.16
C LEU A 17 1.45 5.57 1.47
N LEU A 18 0.48 4.96 0.77
CA LEU A 18 0.72 3.71 0.05
C LEU A 18 1.59 3.92 -1.19
N THR A 19 1.48 5.09 -1.83
CA THR A 19 2.40 5.50 -2.91
C THR A 19 3.83 5.56 -2.39
N LEU A 20 4.05 6.24 -1.26
CA LEU A 20 5.36 6.33 -0.63
C LEU A 20 5.87 4.96 -0.17
N ALA A 21 5.00 4.14 0.42
CA ALA A 21 5.32 2.78 0.81
C ALA A 21 5.77 1.93 -0.39
N GLY A 22 5.18 2.11 -1.57
CA GLY A 22 5.63 1.41 -2.78
C GLY A 22 6.95 1.93 -3.36
N ILE A 23 7.23 3.23 -3.24
CA ILE A 23 8.43 3.84 -3.86
C ILE A 23 9.69 3.67 -2.99
N ILE A 24 9.57 3.75 -1.67
CA ILE A 24 10.72 3.67 -0.75
C ILE A 24 11.53 2.37 -0.92
N PRO A 25 10.92 1.17 -0.99
CA PRO A 25 11.65 -0.07 -1.21
C PRO A 25 12.33 -0.11 -2.58
N LEU A 26 11.75 0.51 -3.61
CA LEU A 26 12.37 0.56 -4.93
C LEU A 26 13.71 1.28 -4.87
N ALA A 27 13.79 2.41 -4.16
CA ALA A 27 15.05 3.10 -3.93
C ALA A 27 16.08 2.18 -3.23
N GLY A 28 15.65 1.47 -2.17
CA GLY A 28 16.49 0.50 -1.45
C GLY A 28 16.97 -0.67 -2.33
N THR A 29 16.09 -1.24 -3.15
CA THR A 29 16.44 -2.33 -4.09
C THR A 29 17.38 -1.87 -5.20
N LEU A 30 17.23 -0.63 -5.68
CA LEU A 30 18.12 -0.06 -6.70
C LEU A 30 19.53 0.17 -6.13
N THR A 31 19.64 0.64 -4.88
CA THR A 31 20.95 0.72 -4.19
C THR A 31 21.57 -0.66 -3.97
N ASN A 32 20.78 -1.68 -3.64
CA ASN A 32 21.32 -3.03 -3.48
C ASN A 32 21.73 -3.64 -4.83
N LEU A 33 20.98 -3.36 -5.90
CA LEU A 33 21.30 -3.82 -7.25
C LEU A 33 22.57 -3.15 -7.80
N SER A 34 22.76 -1.84 -7.55
CA SER A 34 23.99 -1.16 -7.98
C SER A 34 25.22 -1.69 -7.27
N ILE A 35 25.11 -2.02 -5.98
CA ILE A 35 26.19 -2.64 -5.20
C ILE A 35 26.46 -4.07 -5.69
N PHE A 36 25.42 -4.86 -5.91
CA PHE A 36 25.54 -6.20 -6.47
C PHE A 36 26.23 -6.17 -7.83
N LEU A 37 25.82 -5.27 -8.74
CA LEU A 37 26.44 -5.09 -10.06
C LEU A 37 27.88 -4.59 -9.96
N GLY A 38 28.17 -3.68 -9.02
CA GLY A 38 29.53 -3.20 -8.76
C GLY A 38 30.46 -4.34 -8.33
N VAL A 39 30.04 -5.17 -7.36
CA VAL A 39 30.79 -6.35 -6.92
C VAL A 39 30.93 -7.37 -8.05
N LEU A 40 29.91 -7.57 -8.88
CA LEU A 40 29.94 -8.51 -10.00
C LEU A 40 30.88 -8.06 -11.13
N ALA A 41 30.88 -6.78 -11.48
CA ALA A 41 31.79 -6.19 -12.47
C ALA A 41 33.25 -6.28 -12.02
N GLU A 42 33.47 -6.10 -10.72
CA GLU A 42 34.80 -6.09 -10.10
C GLU A 42 35.38 -7.47 -9.79
N SER A 43 34.59 -8.54 -9.85
CA SER A 43 34.99 -9.89 -9.48
C SER A 43 35.41 -10.76 -10.66
N ASN A 44 35.35 -10.26 -11.91
CA ASN A 44 35.78 -10.96 -13.13
C ASN A 44 35.32 -12.43 -13.19
N HIS A 45 34.10 -12.71 -12.71
CA HIS A 45 33.50 -14.05 -12.63
C HIS A 45 34.21 -15.08 -11.74
N ASN A 46 35.10 -14.65 -10.83
CA ASN A 46 35.71 -15.52 -9.84
C ASN A 46 34.91 -15.52 -8.52
N VAL A 47 34.31 -16.67 -8.19
CA VAL A 47 33.42 -16.86 -7.02
C VAL A 47 34.12 -16.53 -5.70
N SER A 48 35.41 -16.86 -5.57
CA SER A 48 36.19 -16.55 -4.35
C SER A 48 36.42 -15.04 -4.15
N GLN A 49 36.56 -14.28 -5.24
CA GLN A 49 36.72 -12.83 -5.20
C GLN A 49 35.38 -12.14 -5.01
N PHE A 50 34.30 -12.72 -5.54
CA PHE A 50 32.93 -12.28 -5.29
C PHE A 50 32.59 -12.35 -3.80
N ASP A 51 32.79 -13.50 -3.15
CA ASP A 51 32.52 -13.66 -1.71
C ASP A 51 33.31 -12.68 -0.85
N HIS A 52 34.62 -12.53 -1.10
CA HIS A 52 35.45 -11.61 -0.34
C HIS A 52 34.99 -10.14 -0.50
N LYS A 53 34.52 -9.75 -1.69
CA LYS A 53 34.03 -8.38 -1.95
C LYS A 53 32.61 -8.18 -1.44
N PHE A 54 31.77 -9.21 -1.45
CA PHE A 54 30.41 -9.15 -0.89
C PHE A 54 30.44 -9.03 0.64
N VAL A 55 31.38 -9.70 1.31
CA VAL A 55 31.62 -9.57 2.76
C VAL A 55 32.14 -8.18 3.15
N LYS A 56 32.68 -7.41 2.19
CA LYS A 56 33.11 -6.01 2.38
C LYS A 56 32.01 -4.98 2.13
N VAL A 57 30.79 -5.39 1.74
CA VAL A 57 29.66 -4.45 1.68
C VAL A 57 29.47 -3.88 3.08
N GLU A 58 29.55 -2.55 3.19
CA GLU A 58 29.48 -1.88 4.49
C GLU A 58 28.17 -2.24 5.19
N PRO A 59 28.21 -2.66 6.47
CA PRO A 59 27.02 -2.99 7.25
C PRO A 59 25.94 -1.89 7.21
N ILE A 60 26.38 -0.64 7.10
CA ILE A 60 25.55 0.57 6.94
C ILE A 60 24.58 0.46 5.76
N VAL A 61 24.98 -0.12 4.64
CA VAL A 61 24.12 -0.27 3.45
C VAL A 61 22.98 -1.25 3.73
N VAL A 62 23.29 -2.38 4.36
CA VAL A 62 22.30 -3.40 4.72
C VAL A 62 21.31 -2.84 5.74
N ASP A 63 21.80 -2.09 6.72
CA ASP A 63 20.97 -1.42 7.72
C ASP A 63 20.04 -0.37 7.11
N ILE A 64 20.51 0.41 6.12
CA ILE A 64 19.68 1.36 5.37
C ILE A 64 18.57 0.63 4.60
N ALA A 65 18.90 -0.48 3.92
CA ALA A 65 17.92 -1.26 3.17
C ALA A 65 16.84 -1.86 4.08
N ILE A 66 17.23 -2.43 5.22
CA ILE A 66 16.29 -2.94 6.23
C ILE A 66 15.44 -1.79 6.78
N GLY A 67 16.05 -0.65 7.12
CA GLY A 67 15.33 0.52 7.62
C GLY A 67 14.28 1.05 6.62
N MET A 68 14.62 1.07 5.32
CA MET A 68 13.67 1.45 4.26
C MET A 68 12.52 0.45 4.13
N MET A 69 12.78 -0.86 4.21
CA MET A 69 11.74 -1.90 4.19
C MET A 69 10.78 -1.77 5.38
N VAL A 70 11.33 -1.60 6.59
CA VAL A 70 10.53 -1.44 7.81
C VAL A 70 9.68 -0.17 7.73
N SER A 71 10.26 0.94 7.29
CA SER A 71 9.54 2.21 7.10
C SER A 71 8.40 2.07 6.10
N SER A 72 8.64 1.41 4.96
CA SER A 72 7.61 1.12 3.96
C SER A 72 6.47 0.27 4.53
N ALA A 73 6.79 -0.79 5.28
CA ALA A 73 5.79 -1.65 5.91
C ALA A 73 4.91 -0.88 6.90
N ILE A 74 5.51 0.00 7.71
CA ILE A 74 4.79 0.87 8.65
C ILE A 74 3.86 1.83 7.88
N LEU A 75 4.34 2.48 6.83
CA LEU A 75 3.52 3.37 6.01
C LEU A 75 2.35 2.63 5.34
N GLY A 76 2.59 1.41 4.85
CA GLY A 76 1.56 0.54 4.28
C GLY A 76 0.48 0.19 5.31
N LEU A 77 0.89 -0.19 6.52
CA LEU A 77 -0.02 -0.49 7.63
C LEU A 77 -0.88 0.73 8.02
N ILE A 78 -0.24 1.89 8.18
CA ILE A 78 -0.94 3.15 8.49
C ILE A 78 -1.93 3.49 7.38
N SER A 79 -1.55 3.31 6.11
CA SER A 79 -2.42 3.50 4.96
C SER A 79 -3.68 2.64 5.04
N ILE A 80 -3.55 1.34 5.34
CA ILE A 80 -4.68 0.41 5.47
C ILE A 80 -5.65 0.86 6.58
N ILE A 81 -5.12 1.31 7.73
CA ILE A 81 -5.93 1.85 8.83
C ILE A 81 -6.69 3.10 8.40
N ILE A 82 -6.02 4.00 7.68
CA ILE A 82 -6.64 5.21 7.16
C ILE A 82 -7.72 4.88 6.11
N PHE A 83 -7.48 3.89 5.24
CA PHE A 83 -8.47 3.41 4.27
C PHE A 83 -9.71 2.86 4.93
N ARG A 84 -9.56 1.99 5.95
CA ARG A 84 -10.69 1.49 6.75
C ARG A 84 -11.55 2.65 7.24
N SER A 85 -10.91 3.68 7.78
CA SER A 85 -11.57 4.86 8.32
C SER A 85 -12.22 5.74 7.24
N GLY A 86 -11.56 5.93 6.09
CA GLY A 86 -12.05 6.70 4.95
C GLY A 86 -13.27 6.05 4.30
N PHE A 87 -13.16 4.77 3.90
CA PHE A 87 -14.28 4.01 3.36
C PHE A 87 -15.42 3.85 4.38
N GLY A 88 -15.09 3.72 5.68
CA GLY A 88 -16.08 3.66 6.75
C GLY A 88 -16.91 4.95 6.86
N ALA A 89 -16.30 6.12 6.67
CA ALA A 89 -17.03 7.38 6.61
C ALA A 89 -17.92 7.46 5.37
N LEU A 90 -17.40 7.07 4.20
CA LEU A 90 -18.15 7.09 2.93
C LEU A 90 -19.29 6.08 2.90
N LYS A 91 -19.18 4.95 3.62
CA LYS A 91 -20.25 3.94 3.77
C LYS A 91 -21.55 4.53 4.30
N LYS A 92 -21.48 5.56 5.16
CA LYS A 92 -22.65 6.25 5.72
C LYS A 92 -23.44 7.03 4.65
N ILE A 93 -22.79 7.37 3.55
CA ILE A 93 -23.36 8.16 2.45
C ILE A 93 -23.86 7.22 1.36
N ASP A 94 -23.04 6.24 0.99
CA ASP A 94 -23.42 5.17 0.07
C ASP A 94 -22.78 3.86 0.53
N SER A 95 -23.64 2.91 0.88
CA SER A 95 -23.25 1.58 1.36
C SER A 95 -22.30 0.87 0.40
N ARG A 96 -22.41 1.13 -0.92
CA ARG A 96 -21.57 0.51 -1.96
C ARG A 96 -20.10 0.93 -1.85
N LEU A 97 -19.83 2.12 -1.31
CA LEU A 97 -18.46 2.62 -1.08
C LEU A 97 -17.78 1.92 0.12
N GLY A 98 -18.58 1.35 1.02
CA GLY A 98 -18.07 0.68 2.23
C GLY A 98 -17.32 -0.63 1.98
N ILE A 99 -17.36 -1.16 0.75
CA ILE A 99 -16.70 -2.43 0.40
C ILE A 99 -15.18 -2.38 0.62
N GLY A 100 -14.55 -1.23 0.38
CA GLY A 100 -13.12 -1.04 0.65
C GLY A 100 -12.77 -1.10 2.14
N SER A 101 -13.72 -0.79 3.04
CA SER A 101 -13.51 -0.93 4.48
C SER A 101 -13.43 -2.40 4.88
N ILE A 102 -14.28 -3.25 4.29
CA ILE A 102 -14.23 -4.72 4.47
C ILE A 102 -12.89 -5.27 3.97
N GLY A 103 -12.45 -4.79 2.80
CA GLY A 103 -11.13 -5.13 2.27
C GLY A 103 -9.99 -4.80 3.24
N ALA A 104 -10.00 -3.60 3.82
CA ALA A 104 -9.00 -3.20 4.81
C ALA A 104 -9.01 -4.07 6.08
N TYR A 105 -10.18 -4.53 6.55
CA TYR A 105 -10.25 -5.49 7.66
C TYR A 105 -9.64 -6.83 7.29
N LEU A 106 -9.91 -7.34 6.09
CA LEU A 106 -9.34 -8.61 5.61
C LEU A 106 -7.82 -8.54 5.49
N ILE A 107 -7.28 -7.43 4.98
CA ILE A 107 -5.83 -7.23 4.93
C ILE A 107 -5.26 -7.19 6.36
N PHE A 108 -5.90 -6.48 7.28
CA PHE A 108 -5.42 -6.44 8.67
C PHE A 108 -5.44 -7.84 9.32
N ALA A 109 -6.51 -8.61 9.11
CA ALA A 109 -6.62 -9.99 9.57
C ALA A 109 -5.57 -10.91 8.91
N SER A 110 -5.27 -10.72 7.62
CA SER A 110 -4.22 -11.47 6.93
C SER A 110 -2.85 -11.22 7.56
N ILE A 111 -2.56 -9.97 7.94
CA ILE A 111 -1.27 -9.61 8.54
C ILE A 111 -1.13 -10.29 9.91
N ILE A 112 -2.18 -10.24 10.74
CA ILE A 112 -2.18 -10.94 12.03
C ILE A 112 -1.98 -12.44 11.85
N THR A 113 -2.74 -13.05 10.93
CA THR A 113 -2.69 -14.50 10.66
C THR A 113 -1.32 -14.91 10.12
N TYR A 114 -0.71 -14.10 9.27
CA TYR A 114 0.65 -14.29 8.77
C TYR A 114 1.68 -14.28 9.90
N PHE A 115 1.59 -13.35 10.85
CA PHE A 115 2.50 -13.30 12.01
C PHE A 115 2.33 -14.53 12.90
N ILE A 116 1.09 -14.95 13.18
CA ILE A 116 0.81 -16.18 13.95
C ILE A 116 1.39 -17.41 13.24
N SER A 117 1.23 -17.50 11.91
CA SER A 117 1.79 -18.59 11.10
C SER A 117 3.32 -18.58 11.11
N SER A 118 3.94 -17.41 11.01
CA SER A 118 5.41 -17.28 10.96
C SER A 118 6.03 -17.62 12.33
N SER A 119 5.42 -17.16 13.42
CA SER A 119 5.89 -17.47 14.78
C SER A 119 5.74 -18.95 15.13
N SER A 120 4.67 -19.61 14.67
CA SER A 120 4.48 -21.05 14.91
C SER A 120 5.48 -21.92 14.13
N GLN A 121 5.86 -21.54 12.92
CA GLN A 121 6.91 -22.23 12.14
C GLN A 121 8.29 -22.18 12.82
N MET A 122 8.61 -21.10 13.55
CA MET A 122 9.87 -21.00 14.29
C MET A 122 9.93 -21.94 15.50
N ILE A 123 8.78 -22.29 16.08
CA ILE A 123 8.69 -23.07 17.33
C ILE A 123 8.45 -24.56 17.02
N TYR A 124 7.63 -24.84 16.02
CA TYR A 124 7.27 -26.19 15.61
C TYR A 124 7.70 -26.39 14.16
N TYR A 125 8.77 -27.18 13.94
CA TYR A 125 9.31 -27.55 12.61
C TYR A 125 8.30 -28.21 11.65
N SER A 126 7.07 -28.46 12.09
CA SER A 126 5.94 -28.87 11.27
C SER A 126 4.69 -28.15 11.78
N TYR A 127 4.32 -27.04 11.14
CA TYR A 127 3.02 -26.42 11.35
C TYR A 127 2.36 -25.98 10.03
N ASP A 128 1.04 -26.08 10.03
CA ASP A 128 0.12 -26.10 8.90
C ASP A 128 0.31 -24.96 7.88
N ASN A 129 0.73 -25.34 6.66
CA ASN A 129 0.67 -24.52 5.45
C ASN A 129 -0.72 -23.89 5.21
N ILE A 130 -1.77 -24.44 5.83
CA ILE A 130 -3.15 -23.97 5.72
C ILE A 130 -3.30 -22.56 6.32
N ILE A 131 -2.69 -22.26 7.48
CA ILE A 131 -2.81 -20.95 8.13
C ILE A 131 -2.11 -19.89 7.27
N PHE A 132 -0.89 -20.20 6.81
CA PHE A 132 -0.16 -19.35 5.86
C PHE A 132 -0.97 -19.10 4.59
N LEU A 133 -1.50 -20.16 3.97
CA LEU A 133 -2.28 -20.07 2.74
C LEU A 133 -3.55 -19.24 2.94
N SER A 134 -4.23 -19.39 4.08
CA SER A 134 -5.40 -18.57 4.42
C SER A 134 -5.07 -17.07 4.52
N SER A 135 -3.90 -16.73 5.07
CA SER A 135 -3.43 -15.34 5.14
C SER A 135 -3.23 -14.75 3.75
N VAL A 136 -2.65 -15.52 2.82
CA VAL A 136 -2.44 -15.10 1.43
C VAL A 136 -3.79 -14.86 0.73
N PHE A 137 -4.75 -15.77 0.87
CA PHE A 137 -6.08 -15.60 0.29
C PHE A 137 -6.80 -14.37 0.86
N MET A 138 -6.76 -14.16 2.17
CA MET A 138 -7.35 -12.98 2.80
C MET A 138 -6.71 -11.68 2.29
N LEU A 139 -5.39 -11.68 2.10
CA LEU A 139 -4.65 -10.54 1.57
C LEU A 139 -5.11 -10.20 0.14
N ILE A 140 -5.20 -11.22 -0.73
CA ILE A 140 -5.62 -11.05 -2.13
C ILE A 140 -7.07 -10.55 -2.20
N ILE A 141 -7.99 -11.21 -1.51
CA ILE A 141 -9.40 -10.83 -1.50
C ILE A 141 -9.55 -9.42 -0.90
N GLY A 142 -8.84 -9.13 0.19
CA GLY A 142 -8.84 -7.82 0.82
C GLY A 142 -8.36 -6.71 -0.12
N GLY A 143 -7.28 -6.97 -0.86
CA GLY A 143 -6.74 -6.06 -1.88
C GLY A 143 -7.74 -5.78 -3.00
N ILE A 144 -8.37 -6.83 -3.54
CA ILE A 144 -9.40 -6.70 -4.58
C ILE A 144 -10.58 -5.84 -4.08
N LEU A 145 -11.02 -6.03 -2.84
CA LEU A 145 -12.13 -5.24 -2.28
C LEU A 145 -11.77 -3.76 -2.08
N ILE A 146 -10.51 -3.45 -1.72
CA ILE A 146 -10.02 -2.05 -1.68
C ILE A 146 -10.05 -1.45 -3.08
N ILE A 147 -9.57 -2.17 -4.08
CA ILE A 147 -9.57 -1.74 -5.48
C ILE A 147 -10.99 -1.45 -5.97
N ILE A 148 -11.92 -2.37 -5.73
CA ILE A 148 -13.36 -2.16 -6.05
C ILE A 148 -13.90 -0.95 -5.28
N GLY A 149 -13.50 -0.77 -4.03
CA GLY A 149 -13.86 0.39 -3.21
C GLY A 149 -13.45 1.71 -3.86
N PHE A 150 -12.19 1.82 -4.29
CA PHE A 150 -11.73 3.03 -5.00
C PHE A 150 -12.39 3.21 -6.36
N TYR A 151 -12.58 2.13 -7.13
CA TYR A 151 -13.26 2.21 -8.41
C TYR A 151 -14.68 2.78 -8.26
N ARG A 152 -15.44 2.31 -7.26
CA ARG A 152 -16.79 2.83 -6.95
C ARG A 152 -16.78 4.29 -6.49
N VAL A 153 -15.74 4.71 -5.75
CA VAL A 153 -15.55 6.13 -5.42
C VAL A 153 -15.34 6.94 -6.71
N GLY A 154 -14.46 6.49 -7.60
CA GLY A 154 -14.22 7.14 -8.88
C GLY A 154 -15.50 7.25 -9.74
N GLU A 155 -16.28 6.17 -9.82
CA GLU A 155 -17.56 6.15 -10.54
C GLU A 155 -18.57 7.14 -9.94
N LYS A 156 -18.74 7.14 -8.61
CA LYS A 156 -19.70 8.01 -7.92
C LYS A 156 -19.43 9.49 -8.16
N TYR A 157 -18.17 9.90 -8.11
CA TYR A 157 -17.77 11.30 -8.31
C TYR A 157 -17.38 11.63 -9.75
N ARG A 158 -17.55 10.69 -10.69
CA ARG A 158 -17.17 10.82 -12.11
C ARG A 158 -15.71 11.26 -12.29
N GLU A 159 -14.80 10.65 -11.53
CA GLU A 159 -13.38 10.97 -11.52
C GLU A 159 -12.53 9.82 -12.05
N ASN A 160 -12.24 9.90 -13.35
CA ASN A 160 -11.55 8.86 -14.12
C ASN A 160 -10.16 8.53 -13.57
N LEU A 161 -9.45 9.49 -12.97
CA LEU A 161 -8.13 9.25 -12.37
C LEU A 161 -8.20 8.24 -11.23
N VAL A 162 -9.25 8.29 -10.40
CA VAL A 162 -9.45 7.34 -9.31
C VAL A 162 -9.77 5.96 -9.88
N SER A 163 -10.69 5.87 -10.85
CA SER A 163 -11.08 4.60 -11.47
C SER A 163 -9.92 3.92 -12.21
N LEU A 164 -9.17 4.67 -13.02
CA LEU A 164 -7.99 4.18 -13.74
C LEU A 164 -6.91 3.74 -12.77
N GLY A 165 -6.58 4.58 -11.78
CA GLY A 165 -5.58 4.24 -10.75
C GLY A 165 -5.94 2.94 -10.02
N SER A 166 -7.22 2.73 -9.71
CA SER A 166 -7.71 1.51 -9.06
C SER A 166 -7.49 0.27 -9.93
N ILE A 167 -7.81 0.33 -11.21
CA ILE A 167 -7.62 -0.79 -12.15
C ILE A 167 -6.13 -1.09 -12.34
N LEU A 168 -5.31 -0.05 -12.47
CA LEU A 168 -3.85 -0.16 -12.57
C LEU A 168 -3.23 -0.85 -11.35
N SER A 169 -3.81 -0.67 -10.15
CA SER A 169 -3.36 -1.35 -8.94
C SER A 169 -3.53 -2.88 -8.98
N ILE A 170 -4.35 -3.44 -9.88
CA ILE A 170 -4.48 -4.88 -10.08
C ILE A 170 -3.22 -5.45 -10.76
N ILE A 171 -2.74 -4.74 -11.79
CA ILE A 171 -1.62 -5.18 -12.63
C ILE A 171 -0.29 -4.89 -11.93
N PHE A 172 -0.22 -3.78 -11.21
CA PHE A 172 0.98 -3.33 -10.52
C PHE A 172 0.74 -3.18 -9.01
N PRO A 173 0.45 -4.28 -8.29
CA PRO A 173 0.17 -4.24 -6.85
C PRO A 173 1.35 -3.71 -6.02
N LEU A 174 2.56 -3.74 -6.59
CA LEU A 174 3.82 -3.32 -5.96
C LEU A 174 4.28 -1.90 -6.34
N ILE A 175 3.63 -1.22 -7.29
CA ILE A 175 4.12 0.07 -7.80
C ILE A 175 3.23 1.19 -7.26
N GLY A 176 3.82 2.05 -6.42
CA GLY A 176 3.13 3.21 -5.81
C GLY A 176 2.47 4.16 -6.83
N ILE A 177 2.89 4.14 -8.09
CA ILE A 177 2.37 4.98 -9.19
C ILE A 177 0.85 4.82 -9.39
N ALA A 178 0.30 3.61 -9.26
CA ALA A 178 -1.15 3.42 -9.40
C ALA A 178 -1.94 4.19 -8.32
N TYR A 179 -1.44 4.18 -7.09
CA TYR A 179 -2.03 4.92 -5.98
C TYR A 179 -1.76 6.44 -6.05
N LEU A 180 -0.74 6.87 -6.80
CA LEU A 180 -0.53 8.29 -7.10
C LEU A 180 -1.68 8.86 -7.95
N LEU A 181 -2.15 8.10 -8.94
CA LEU A 181 -3.32 8.49 -9.75
C LEU A 181 -4.58 8.60 -8.87
N VAL A 182 -4.78 7.61 -7.99
CA VAL A 182 -5.86 7.63 -7.00
C VAL A 182 -5.76 8.88 -6.10
N TYR A 183 -4.56 9.21 -5.60
CA TYR A 183 -4.33 10.41 -4.80
C TYR A 183 -4.69 11.70 -5.55
N LEU A 184 -4.24 11.85 -6.79
CA LEU A 184 -4.52 13.03 -7.61
C LEU A 184 -6.02 13.16 -7.90
N GLY A 185 -6.68 12.06 -8.23
CA GLY A 185 -8.14 12.02 -8.42
C GLY A 185 -8.91 12.39 -7.16
N LEU A 186 -8.55 11.82 -6.00
CA LEU A 186 -9.20 12.15 -4.72
C LEU A 186 -8.96 13.61 -4.31
N ARG A 187 -7.80 14.18 -4.64
CA ARG A 187 -7.53 15.62 -4.44
C ARG A 187 -8.46 16.50 -5.28
N SER A 188 -8.79 16.08 -6.50
CA SER A 188 -9.78 16.77 -7.35
C SER A 188 -11.17 16.71 -6.72
N ILE A 189 -11.61 15.53 -6.28
CA ILE A 189 -12.91 15.33 -5.61
C ILE A 189 -13.02 16.23 -4.38
N GLU A 190 -12.00 16.22 -3.50
CA GLU A 190 -12.03 17.02 -2.28
C GLU A 190 -12.16 18.52 -2.57
N LYS A 191 -11.43 19.03 -3.58
CA LYS A 191 -11.53 20.44 -3.99
C LYS A 191 -12.94 20.79 -4.46
N LYS A 192 -13.56 19.93 -5.27
CA LYS A 192 -14.94 20.12 -5.76
C LYS A 192 -15.93 20.19 -4.59
N LEU A 193 -15.87 19.21 -3.68
CA LEU A 193 -16.76 19.15 -2.51
C LEU A 193 -16.61 20.36 -1.58
N ARG A 194 -15.38 20.82 -1.32
CA ARG A 194 -15.14 22.03 -0.50
C ARG A 194 -15.65 23.30 -1.18
N HIS A 195 -15.57 23.37 -2.51
CA HIS A 195 -16.08 24.52 -3.24
C HIS A 195 -17.61 24.59 -3.18
N GLU A 196 -18.29 23.45 -3.28
CA GLU A 196 -19.74 23.34 -3.12
C GLU A 196 -20.18 23.69 -1.69
N GLU A 197 -19.47 23.21 -0.67
CA GLU A 197 -19.72 23.57 0.72
C GLU A 197 -19.64 25.08 0.96
N ASN A 198 -18.58 25.73 0.46
CA ASN A 198 -18.41 27.17 0.58
C ASN A 198 -19.48 28.00 -0.17
N LYS A 199 -20.08 27.46 -1.23
CA LYS A 199 -21.21 28.12 -1.91
C LYS A 199 -22.46 28.09 -1.02
N VAL A 200 -22.76 26.95 -0.41
CA VAL A 200 -23.93 26.81 0.46
C VAL A 200 -23.81 27.72 1.69
N THR A 201 -22.63 27.81 2.31
CA THR A 201 -22.42 28.66 3.50
C THR A 201 -22.49 30.16 3.21
N LYS A 202 -22.29 30.61 1.97
CA LYS A 202 -22.39 32.03 1.59
C LYS A 202 -23.81 32.48 1.24
N VAL A 203 -24.74 31.55 1.09
CA VAL A 203 -26.14 31.81 0.70
C VAL A 203 -27.07 31.87 1.92
N ILE A 204 -26.55 31.54 3.10
CA ILE A 204 -27.23 31.61 4.41
C ILE A 204 -26.68 32.82 5.17
#